data_AF-A0A7C7TU54-F1
#
_entry.id   AF-A0A7C7TU54-F1
#
_cell.length_a   1.000
_cell.length_b   1.000
_cell.length_c   1.000
_cell.angle_alpha   90.00
_cell.angle_beta   90.00
_cell.angle_gamma   90.00
#
_symmetry.space_group_name_H-M   'P 1'
#
loop_
_entity.id
_entity.type
_entity.pdbx_description
1 polymer ?
#
loop_
_entity_poly.entity_id
_entity_poly.type
_entity_poly.pdbx_seq_one_letter_code
_entity_poly.pdbx_strand_id
1 'polypeptide(L)'
;MVDEDMDEEEFNQKYLEEKYFDWLEIYENPEPSMFLKDGIQEIMLDDMVNDFLAEASKMTIGKYRTSNLYIAPNIPKKKLNNGLSNDRFGVKGLLKEDNVLMMVDERTALFSPKLGLMITNIGIFWNSIENGKGGLPWRINNSRVTSFMMNPEALFLGEIALEIDDELTIPIGTVGQTNDEMATFGGLLSSLIDIANEQHSRI
;
A
#
# COMPACT_ATOMS: atom_id res chain seq x y z
N MET A 1 -0.64 39.62 15.81
CA MET A 1 -0.15 40.07 14.49
C MET A 1 -0.20 38.83 13.64
N VAL A 2 -1.11 38.81 12.68
CA VAL A 2 -1.16 37.76 11.67
C VAL A 2 -0.04 38.14 10.71
N ASP A 3 0.94 37.26 10.49
CA ASP A 3 1.99 37.50 9.49
C ASP A 3 1.30 37.57 8.12
N GLU A 4 1.25 38.78 7.54
CA GLU A 4 0.56 39.09 6.28
C GLU A 4 1.36 38.67 5.03
N ASP A 5 2.48 37.94 5.20
CA ASP A 5 3.42 37.62 4.12
C ASP A 5 3.68 36.11 3.94
N MET A 6 2.84 35.21 4.48
CA MET A 6 2.97 33.78 4.17
C MET A 6 2.41 33.52 2.77
N ASP A 7 3.25 33.01 1.87
CA ASP A 7 2.83 32.72 0.51
C ASP A 7 1.82 31.55 0.48
N GLU A 8 1.00 31.47 -0.58
CA GLU A 8 -0.06 30.45 -0.68
C GLU A 8 0.52 29.02 -0.67
N GLU A 9 1.74 28.82 -1.16
CA GLU A 9 2.41 27.51 -1.18
C GLU A 9 2.87 27.08 0.22
N GLU A 10 3.45 27.98 0.99
CA GLU A 10 3.88 27.80 2.38
C GLU A 10 2.68 27.58 3.30
N PHE A 11 1.58 28.32 3.08
CA PHE A 11 0.32 28.07 3.79
C PHE A 11 -0.20 26.65 3.52
N ASN A 12 -0.24 26.24 2.25
CA ASN A 12 -0.75 24.93 1.84
C ASN A 12 0.12 23.80 2.39
N GLN A 13 1.45 23.95 2.32
CA GLN A 13 2.38 22.95 2.86
C GLN A 13 2.19 22.81 4.37
N LYS A 14 2.17 23.92 5.11
CA LYS A 14 1.99 23.89 6.56
C LYS A 14 0.64 23.29 6.97
N TYR A 15 -0.43 23.62 6.23
CA TYR A 15 -1.75 23.02 6.45
C TYR A 15 -1.71 21.49 6.29
N LEU A 16 -1.09 20.99 5.23
CA LEU A 16 -0.96 19.55 4.98
C LEU A 16 -0.13 18.87 6.07
N GLU A 17 0.99 19.47 6.47
CA GLU A 17 1.84 18.96 7.55
C GLU A 17 1.11 18.86 8.89
N GLU A 18 0.29 19.86 9.24
CA GLU A 18 -0.49 19.88 10.46
C GLU A 18 -1.66 18.88 10.41
N LYS A 19 -2.38 18.78 9.28
CA LYS A 19 -3.55 17.91 9.12
C LYS A 19 -3.17 16.43 8.99
N TYR A 20 -2.09 16.14 8.29
CA TYR A 20 -1.65 14.78 7.94
C TYR A 20 -0.37 14.37 8.65
N PHE A 21 -0.07 15.00 9.80
CA PHE A 21 1.14 14.73 10.59
C PHE A 21 1.40 13.23 10.77
N ASP A 22 0.41 12.46 11.23
CA ASP A 22 0.58 11.02 11.47
C ASP A 22 0.93 10.24 10.19
N TRP A 23 0.36 10.63 9.05
CA TRP A 23 0.64 9.99 7.76
C TRP A 23 2.07 10.28 7.29
N LEU A 24 2.49 11.54 7.41
CA LEU A 24 3.84 11.98 7.04
C LEU A 24 4.89 11.40 7.99
N GLU A 25 4.62 11.33 9.29
CA GLU A 25 5.50 10.70 10.27
C GLU A 25 5.76 9.23 9.91
N ILE A 26 4.69 8.47 9.60
CA ILE A 26 4.80 7.07 9.16
C ILE A 26 5.56 6.96 7.84
N TYR A 27 5.29 7.84 6.89
CA TYR A 27 5.91 7.80 5.56
C TYR A 27 7.42 8.08 5.62
N GLU A 28 7.83 9.11 6.35
CA GLU A 28 9.21 9.56 6.40
C GLU A 28 10.09 8.70 7.31
N ASN A 29 9.51 8.18 8.40
CA ASN A 29 10.23 7.41 9.41
C ASN A 29 9.49 6.11 9.75
N PRO A 30 9.31 5.19 8.78
CA PRO A 30 8.47 4.02 8.97
C PRO A 30 9.05 3.09 10.03
N GLU A 31 8.35 3.00 11.16
CA GLU A 31 8.62 2.01 12.20
C GLU A 31 7.44 1.03 12.35
N PRO A 32 7.69 -0.29 12.51
CA PRO A 32 6.62 -1.27 12.68
C PRO A 32 5.67 -0.96 13.85
N SER A 33 6.19 -0.34 14.91
CA SER A 33 5.44 0.08 16.10
C SER A 33 4.36 1.11 15.79
N MET A 34 4.52 1.93 14.75
CA MET A 34 3.55 2.97 14.38
C MET A 34 2.22 2.38 13.91
N PHE A 35 2.24 1.17 13.37
CA PHE A 35 1.04 0.43 12.97
C PHE A 35 0.27 -0.16 14.16
N LEU A 36 0.81 -0.06 15.38
CA LEU A 36 0.16 -0.51 16.61
C LEU A 36 -0.42 0.66 17.43
N LYS A 37 -0.34 1.90 16.92
CA LYS A 37 -0.88 3.08 17.57
C LYS A 37 -2.42 3.06 17.57
N ASP A 38 -3.00 3.69 18.57
CA ASP A 38 -4.45 3.94 18.60
C ASP A 38 -4.88 4.74 17.37
N GLY A 39 -6.03 4.38 16.80
CA GLY A 39 -6.57 5.05 15.61
C GLY A 39 -6.20 4.38 14.29
N ILE A 40 -5.21 3.47 14.25
CA ILE A 40 -5.01 2.61 13.07
C ILE A 40 -6.19 1.63 12.98
N GLN A 41 -6.81 1.56 11.80
CA GLN A 41 -7.97 0.70 11.56
C GLN A 41 -7.66 -0.38 10.53
N GLU A 42 -7.92 -1.64 10.88
CA GLU A 42 -7.67 -2.81 10.05
C GLU A 42 -8.92 -3.25 9.28
N ILE A 43 -8.73 -3.82 8.10
CA ILE A 43 -9.76 -4.61 7.41
C ILE A 43 -10.06 -5.85 8.24
N MET A 44 -11.33 -6.04 8.57
CA MET A 44 -11.83 -7.24 9.23
C MET A 44 -11.97 -8.36 8.21
N LEU A 45 -11.33 -9.51 8.45
CA LEU A 45 -11.31 -10.67 7.55
C LEU A 45 -12.57 -11.53 7.70
N ASP A 46 -13.72 -10.94 7.36
CA ASP A 46 -15.02 -11.62 7.36
C ASP A 46 -15.25 -12.44 6.08
N ASP A 47 -16.42 -13.09 5.99
CA ASP A 47 -16.79 -13.92 4.83
C ASP A 47 -16.78 -13.14 3.51
N MET A 48 -17.16 -11.85 3.52
CA MET A 48 -17.17 -11.02 2.32
C MET A 48 -15.75 -10.78 1.80
N VAL A 49 -14.82 -10.43 2.69
CA VAL A 49 -13.41 -10.24 2.31
C VAL A 49 -12.79 -11.56 1.85
N ASN A 50 -13.09 -12.66 2.53
CA ASN A 50 -12.59 -13.97 2.16
C ASN A 50 -13.10 -14.43 0.78
N ASP A 51 -14.38 -14.21 0.48
CA ASP A 51 -14.97 -14.50 -0.82
C ASP A 51 -14.35 -13.63 -1.93
N PHE A 52 -14.15 -12.33 -1.67
CA PHE A 52 -13.46 -11.43 -2.60
C PHE A 52 -12.05 -11.94 -2.93
N LEU A 53 -11.25 -12.30 -1.92
CA LEU A 53 -9.90 -12.80 -2.11
C LEU A 53 -9.89 -14.14 -2.85
N ALA A 54 -10.82 -15.04 -2.51
CA ALA A 54 -10.95 -16.33 -3.16
C ALA A 54 -11.25 -16.19 -4.66
N GLU A 55 -12.14 -15.28 -5.06
CA GLU A 55 -12.42 -15.00 -6.47
C GLU A 55 -11.25 -14.29 -7.16
N ALA A 56 -10.67 -13.28 -6.51
CA ALA A 56 -9.49 -12.58 -7.02
C ALA A 56 -8.32 -13.55 -7.30
N SER A 57 -8.11 -14.54 -6.43
CA SER A 57 -7.04 -15.54 -6.58
C SER A 57 -7.19 -16.46 -7.80
N LYS A 58 -8.40 -16.54 -8.39
CA LYS A 58 -8.70 -17.34 -9.59
C LYS A 58 -8.55 -16.53 -10.87
N MET A 59 -8.37 -15.21 -10.78
CA MET A 59 -8.28 -14.34 -11.95
C MET A 59 -7.05 -14.68 -12.79
N THR A 60 -7.24 -14.76 -14.11
CA THR A 60 -6.13 -14.96 -15.04
C THR A 60 -5.48 -13.61 -15.33
N ILE A 61 -4.28 -13.44 -14.80
CA ILE A 61 -3.45 -12.27 -15.04
C ILE A 61 -2.72 -12.46 -16.37
N GLY A 62 -2.81 -11.44 -17.23
CA GLY A 62 -2.46 -11.42 -18.65
C GLY A 62 -1.21 -12.18 -19.10
N LYS A 63 -1.07 -12.34 -20.43
CA LYS A 63 -0.05 -13.20 -21.05
C LYS A 63 1.38 -12.69 -20.83
N TYR A 64 1.57 -11.37 -20.76
CA TYR A 64 2.86 -10.73 -20.52
C TYR A 64 2.88 -10.19 -19.10
N ARG A 65 3.81 -10.71 -18.29
CA ARG A 65 3.92 -10.37 -16.87
C ARG A 65 5.25 -9.71 -16.59
N THR A 66 5.18 -8.52 -16.00
CA THR A 66 6.32 -7.72 -15.54
C THR A 66 6.47 -7.81 -14.02
N SER A 67 5.43 -8.26 -13.34
CA SER A 67 5.44 -8.60 -11.93
C SER A 67 4.97 -10.05 -11.75
N ASN A 68 4.90 -10.50 -10.50
CA ASN A 68 4.16 -11.69 -10.13
C ASN A 68 3.24 -11.31 -8.98
N LEU A 69 1.93 -11.41 -9.22
CA LEU A 69 0.90 -11.21 -8.23
C LEU A 69 0.55 -12.54 -7.53
N TYR A 70 0.48 -12.51 -6.20
CA TYR A 70 0.03 -13.62 -5.37
C TYR A 70 -1.09 -13.11 -4.46
N ILE A 71 -2.20 -13.83 -4.37
CA ILE A 71 -3.39 -13.40 -3.62
C ILE A 71 -3.80 -14.54 -2.69
N ALA A 72 -4.22 -14.20 -1.47
CA ALA A 72 -4.76 -15.16 -0.52
C ALA A 72 -6.00 -15.87 -1.11
N PRO A 73 -6.23 -17.17 -0.80
CA PRO A 73 -5.43 -18.02 0.07
C PRO A 73 -4.23 -18.68 -0.63
N ASN A 74 -3.96 -18.35 -1.90
CA ASN A 74 -3.01 -19.05 -2.77
C ASN A 74 -1.58 -18.46 -2.74
N ILE A 75 -1.20 -17.74 -1.68
CA ILE A 75 0.15 -17.19 -1.54
C ILE A 75 1.12 -18.30 -1.12
N PRO A 76 2.22 -18.56 -1.86
CA PRO A 76 3.16 -19.60 -1.47
C PRO A 76 3.82 -19.30 -0.12
N LYS A 77 3.90 -20.28 0.80
CA LYS A 77 4.53 -20.12 2.13
C LYS A 77 5.93 -19.53 2.08
N LYS A 78 6.73 -19.90 1.07
CA LYS A 78 8.07 -19.32 0.88
C LYS A 78 8.03 -17.81 0.62
N LYS A 79 6.99 -17.29 -0.04
CA LYS A 79 6.80 -15.85 -0.30
C LYS A 79 6.40 -15.14 1.00
N LEU A 80 5.43 -15.68 1.74
CA LEU A 80 5.03 -15.17 3.05
C LEU A 80 6.22 -15.08 4.01
N ASN A 81 6.98 -16.18 4.17
CA ASN A 81 8.18 -16.20 5.03
C ASN A 81 9.25 -15.18 4.61
N ASN A 82 9.43 -14.95 3.31
CA ASN A 82 10.38 -13.93 2.84
C ASN A 82 9.88 -12.51 3.13
N GLY A 83 8.57 -12.28 3.03
CA GLY A 83 7.97 -11.00 3.35
C GLY A 83 8.00 -10.67 4.84
N LEU A 84 7.52 -11.61 5.66
CA LEU A 84 7.29 -11.45 7.09
C LEU A 84 8.56 -11.66 7.93
N SER A 85 9.22 -12.80 7.76
CA SER A 85 10.28 -13.24 8.70
C SER A 85 11.68 -12.75 8.31
N ASN A 86 11.93 -12.60 7.00
CA ASN A 86 13.19 -12.06 6.46
C ASN A 86 13.16 -10.53 6.30
N ASP A 87 12.13 -9.89 6.85
CA ASP A 87 11.99 -8.44 6.92
C ASP A 87 12.09 -7.73 5.56
N ARG A 88 11.61 -8.35 4.48
CA ARG A 88 11.73 -7.72 3.15
C ARG A 88 11.03 -6.37 3.07
N PHE A 89 9.93 -6.21 3.79
CA PHE A 89 9.08 -5.01 3.78
C PHE A 89 9.14 -4.22 5.10
N GLY A 90 10.05 -4.57 6.03
CA GLY A 90 10.14 -3.85 7.31
C GLY A 90 9.01 -4.20 8.29
N VAL A 91 8.42 -5.39 8.18
CA VAL A 91 7.23 -5.81 8.96
C VAL A 91 7.51 -6.96 9.92
N LYS A 92 8.78 -7.25 10.20
CA LYS A 92 9.15 -8.41 11.01
C LYS A 92 8.55 -8.32 12.42
N GLY A 93 7.71 -9.30 12.76
CA GLY A 93 7.04 -9.40 14.05
C GLY A 93 5.77 -8.54 14.17
N LEU A 94 5.43 -7.76 13.14
CA LEU A 94 4.19 -6.97 13.10
C LEU A 94 3.01 -7.83 12.64
N LEU A 95 3.21 -8.63 11.59
CA LEU A 95 2.13 -9.31 10.87
C LEU A 95 2.29 -10.83 10.94
N LYS A 96 1.15 -11.52 10.92
CA LYS A 96 1.03 -12.97 10.73
C LYS A 96 0.70 -13.29 9.27
N GLU A 97 0.73 -14.58 8.92
CA GLU A 97 0.44 -15.04 7.55
C GLU A 97 -0.98 -14.69 7.09
N ASP A 98 -1.96 -14.80 7.98
CA ASP A 98 -3.38 -14.49 7.73
C ASP A 98 -3.64 -13.00 7.53
N ASN A 99 -2.74 -12.12 7.99
CA ASN A 99 -2.83 -10.69 7.72
C ASN A 99 -2.48 -10.33 6.25
N VAL A 100 -1.80 -11.20 5.52
CA VAL A 100 -1.31 -10.89 4.16
C VAL A 100 -2.37 -11.26 3.12
N LEU A 101 -2.94 -10.24 2.47
CA LEU A 101 -4.01 -10.40 1.48
C LEU A 101 -3.44 -10.63 0.08
N MET A 102 -2.35 -9.93 -0.23
CA MET A 102 -1.74 -9.96 -1.54
C MET A 102 -0.26 -9.58 -1.50
N MET A 103 0.53 -10.13 -2.42
CA MET A 103 1.92 -9.77 -2.63
C MET A 103 2.19 -9.52 -4.11
N VAL A 104 2.92 -8.45 -4.40
CA VAL A 104 3.43 -8.12 -5.74
C VAL A 104 4.94 -8.21 -5.73
N ASP A 105 5.48 -9.09 -6.55
CA ASP A 105 6.92 -9.21 -6.77
C ASP A 105 7.29 -8.66 -8.13
N GLU A 106 8.10 -7.61 -8.16
CA GLU A 106 8.74 -7.20 -9.40
C GLU A 106 9.60 -8.33 -9.97
N ARG A 107 9.52 -8.53 -11.29
CA ARG A 107 10.43 -9.46 -11.97
C ARG A 107 11.77 -8.79 -12.14
N THR A 108 12.67 -9.09 -11.22
CA THR A 108 14.04 -8.60 -11.26
C THR A 108 14.98 -9.64 -11.89
N ALA A 109 16.15 -9.18 -12.36
CA ALA A 109 17.20 -10.06 -12.87
C ALA A 109 17.73 -11.00 -11.76
N LEU A 110 18.41 -12.08 -12.14
CA LEU A 110 19.07 -12.95 -11.18
C LEU A 110 20.00 -12.12 -10.27
N PHE A 111 19.91 -12.36 -8.96
CA PHE A 111 20.68 -11.69 -7.88
C PHE A 111 20.27 -10.25 -7.53
N SER A 112 19.25 -9.68 -8.18
CA SER A 112 18.71 -8.39 -7.78
C SER A 112 17.93 -8.48 -6.46
N PRO A 113 17.88 -7.39 -5.67
CA PRO A 113 16.96 -7.28 -4.53
C PRO A 113 15.53 -7.61 -4.96
N LYS A 114 14.78 -8.24 -4.06
CA LYS A 114 13.36 -8.52 -4.31
C LYS A 114 12.55 -7.30 -3.91
N LEU A 115 12.01 -6.61 -4.90
CA LEU A 115 11.23 -5.38 -4.75
C LEU A 115 9.74 -5.63 -4.99
N GLY A 116 8.91 -4.70 -4.57
CA GLY A 116 7.46 -4.71 -4.83
C GLY A 116 6.65 -4.36 -3.60
N LEU A 117 5.48 -4.99 -3.47
CA LEU A 117 4.46 -4.62 -2.50
C LEU A 117 3.95 -5.81 -1.69
N MET A 118 3.55 -5.53 -0.46
CA MET A 118 2.79 -6.41 0.41
C MET A 118 1.53 -5.67 0.87
N ILE A 119 0.38 -6.21 0.50
CA ILE A 119 -0.93 -5.68 0.81
C ILE A 119 -1.51 -6.54 1.92
N THR A 120 -1.94 -5.90 3.00
CA THR A 120 -2.31 -6.57 4.24
C THR A 120 -3.65 -6.05 4.73
N ASN A 121 -4.17 -6.65 5.79
CA ASN A 121 -5.38 -6.17 6.42
C ASN A 121 -5.19 -4.79 7.08
N ILE A 122 -3.98 -4.41 7.48
CA ILE A 122 -3.73 -3.12 8.13
C ILE A 122 -3.29 -2.00 7.17
N GLY A 123 -2.70 -2.36 6.03
CA GLY A 123 -2.21 -1.36 5.08
C GLY A 123 -1.45 -1.95 3.90
N ILE A 124 -0.68 -1.08 3.25
CA ILE A 124 0.23 -1.42 2.17
C ILE A 124 1.66 -1.17 2.60
N PHE A 125 2.53 -2.13 2.33
CA PHE A 125 3.96 -2.05 2.61
C PHE A 125 4.75 -2.22 1.31
N TRP A 126 5.85 -1.49 1.17
CA TRP A 126 6.68 -1.52 -0.02
C TRP A 126 8.14 -1.81 0.31
N ASN A 127 8.84 -2.30 -0.71
CA ASN A 127 10.29 -2.30 -0.77
C ASN A 127 10.68 -1.92 -2.19
N SER A 128 11.16 -0.70 -2.37
CA SER A 128 11.46 -0.08 -3.66
C SER A 128 12.91 0.42 -3.70
N ILE A 129 13.39 0.70 -4.91
CA ILE A 129 14.75 1.26 -5.11
C ILE A 129 14.82 2.69 -4.58
N GLU A 130 13.79 3.49 -4.85
CA GLU A 130 13.78 4.93 -4.62
C GLU A 130 13.44 5.27 -3.17
N ASN A 131 12.42 4.62 -2.61
CA ASN A 131 11.86 4.95 -1.29
C ASN A 131 12.20 3.89 -0.23
N GLY A 132 13.09 2.95 -0.54
CA GLY A 132 13.49 1.89 0.39
C GLY A 132 12.30 1.06 0.87
N LYS A 133 12.29 0.71 2.16
CA LYS A 133 11.16 0.03 2.81
C LYS A 133 10.26 1.04 3.50
N GLY A 134 8.96 0.83 3.43
CA GLY A 134 8.00 1.59 4.20
C GLY A 134 6.62 0.97 4.16
N GLY A 135 5.65 1.64 4.76
CA GLY A 135 4.26 1.25 4.69
C GLY A 135 3.34 2.41 5.03
N LEU A 136 2.09 2.31 4.61
CA LEU A 136 1.02 3.20 5.04
C LEU A 136 -0.19 2.35 5.45
N PRO A 137 -0.87 2.71 6.56
CA PRO A 137 -2.11 2.06 6.94
C PRO A 137 -3.21 2.40 5.94
N TRP A 138 -4.31 1.64 5.94
CA TRP A 138 -5.48 2.03 5.17
C TRP A 138 -6.14 3.30 5.73
N ARG A 139 -6.12 3.44 7.05
CA ARG A 139 -6.82 4.50 7.79
C ARG A 139 -6.12 4.85 9.09
N ILE A 140 -6.20 6.14 9.44
CA ILE A 140 -5.76 6.70 10.73
C ILE A 140 -6.89 7.60 11.23
N ASN A 141 -7.56 7.18 12.30
CA ASN A 141 -8.72 7.88 12.85
C ASN A 141 -9.80 8.14 11.77
N ASN A 142 -10.10 9.41 11.51
CA ASN A 142 -11.08 9.81 10.49
C ASN A 142 -10.48 9.95 9.08
N SER A 143 -9.15 9.95 8.97
CA SER A 143 -8.42 10.10 7.72
C SER A 143 -8.15 8.74 7.08
N ARG A 144 -8.13 8.68 5.74
CA ARG A 144 -8.07 7.41 5.00
C ARG A 144 -7.37 7.52 3.66
N VAL A 145 -6.83 6.40 3.22
CA VAL A 145 -6.53 6.19 1.80
C VAL A 145 -7.85 6.24 1.02
N THR A 146 -7.93 7.10 0.03
CA THR A 146 -9.09 7.23 -0.87
C THR A 146 -8.80 6.67 -2.25
N SER A 147 -7.55 6.72 -2.70
CA SER A 147 -7.18 6.27 -4.04
C SER A 147 -5.80 5.64 -4.10
N PHE A 148 -5.64 4.75 -5.08
CA PHE A 148 -4.35 4.25 -5.53
C PHE A 148 -4.11 4.78 -6.93
N MET A 149 -3.05 5.57 -7.09
CA MET A 149 -2.65 6.15 -8.36
C MET A 149 -1.47 5.36 -8.93
N MET A 150 -1.49 5.19 -10.25
CA MET A 150 -0.36 4.66 -11.00
C MET A 150 -0.14 5.53 -12.23
N ASN A 151 1.07 6.05 -12.41
CA ASN A 151 1.44 6.83 -13.58
C ASN A 151 1.68 5.88 -14.77
N PRO A 152 0.79 5.85 -15.78
CA PRO A 152 0.95 4.96 -16.92
C PRO A 152 2.04 5.44 -17.90
N GLU A 153 2.45 6.71 -17.81
CA GLU A 153 3.43 7.33 -18.71
C GLU A 153 4.88 7.16 -18.23
N ALA A 154 5.09 6.58 -17.04
CA ALA A 154 6.41 6.34 -16.50
C ALA A 154 7.21 5.36 -17.39
N LEU A 155 8.37 5.83 -17.86
CA LEU A 155 9.12 5.28 -19.00
C LEU A 155 9.60 3.81 -18.83
N PHE A 156 9.67 3.30 -17.59
CA PHE A 156 10.21 1.97 -17.29
C PHE A 156 9.52 1.22 -16.16
N LEU A 157 9.11 1.91 -15.10
CA LEU A 157 8.34 1.33 -14.01
C LEU A 157 7.12 2.21 -13.71
N GLY A 158 5.96 1.61 -13.46
CA GLY A 158 4.78 2.37 -13.05
C GLY A 158 5.04 3.01 -11.68
N GLU A 159 5.13 4.34 -11.64
CA GLU A 159 5.18 5.11 -10.39
C GLU A 159 3.84 4.98 -9.71
N ILE A 160 3.87 4.70 -8.40
CA ILE A 160 2.68 4.44 -7.61
C ILE A 160 2.60 5.42 -6.44
N ALA A 161 1.38 5.87 -6.18
CA ALA A 161 1.09 6.75 -5.06
C ALA A 161 -0.24 6.36 -4.40
N LEU A 162 -0.37 6.71 -3.13
CA LEU A 162 -1.64 6.70 -2.42
C LEU A 162 -2.13 8.12 -2.28
N GLU A 163 -3.44 8.28 -2.41
CA GLU A 163 -4.12 9.53 -2.08
C GLU A 163 -4.81 9.38 -0.74
N ILE A 164 -4.62 10.36 0.13
CA ILE A 164 -5.22 10.45 1.46
C ILE A 164 -6.25 11.56 1.45
N ASP A 165 -7.49 11.21 1.79
CA ASP A 165 -8.64 12.12 1.85
C ASP A 165 -8.84 13.00 0.60
N ASP A 166 -8.44 12.52 -0.58
CA ASP A 166 -8.49 13.26 -1.86
C ASP A 166 -7.67 14.58 -1.86
N GLU A 167 -6.71 14.71 -0.95
CA GLU A 167 -5.93 15.94 -0.75
C GLU A 167 -4.41 15.71 -0.74
N LEU A 168 -3.93 14.72 0.03
CA LEU A 168 -2.51 14.44 0.15
C LEU A 168 -2.11 13.23 -0.71
N THR A 169 -1.20 13.44 -1.66
CA THR A 169 -0.62 12.36 -2.46
C THR A 169 0.74 11.94 -1.89
N ILE A 170 0.89 10.67 -1.54
CA ILE A 170 2.14 10.10 -1.04
C ILE A 170 2.70 9.07 -2.05
N PRO A 171 3.87 9.32 -2.64
CA PRO A 171 4.51 8.37 -3.55
C PRO A 171 5.09 7.18 -2.78
N ILE A 172 4.70 5.96 -3.14
CA ILE A 172 5.12 4.72 -2.44
C ILE A 172 6.07 3.86 -3.29
N GLY A 173 6.66 4.46 -4.33
CA GLY A 173 7.71 3.88 -5.16
C GLY A 173 7.22 3.50 -6.54
N THR A 174 7.72 2.37 -7.05
CA THR A 174 7.47 1.90 -8.41
C THR A 174 7.20 0.40 -8.42
N VAL A 175 6.38 -0.08 -9.37
CA VAL A 175 6.12 -1.53 -9.56
C VAL A 175 5.96 -1.90 -11.02
N GLY A 176 6.88 -2.71 -11.54
CA GLY A 176 6.77 -3.36 -12.85
C GLY A 176 6.44 -2.39 -14.00
N GLN A 177 6.17 -2.90 -15.19
CA GLN A 177 5.65 -2.05 -16.27
C GLN A 177 4.12 -2.01 -16.24
N THR A 178 3.56 -0.86 -16.56
CA THR A 178 2.12 -0.64 -16.73
C THR A 178 1.57 -1.52 -17.86
N ASN A 179 0.72 -2.49 -17.52
CA ASN A 179 0.10 -3.44 -18.44
C ASN A 179 -1.23 -3.98 -17.84
N ASP A 180 -1.87 -4.94 -18.50
CA ASP A 180 -3.11 -5.57 -18.02
C ASP A 180 -3.00 -6.17 -16.60
N GLU A 181 -1.80 -6.65 -16.22
CA GLU A 181 -1.53 -7.15 -14.86
C GLU A 181 -1.62 -6.01 -13.84
N MET A 182 -1.04 -4.85 -14.15
CA MET A 182 -1.12 -3.68 -13.28
C MET A 182 -2.52 -3.06 -13.23
N ALA A 183 -3.30 -3.10 -14.32
CA ALA A 183 -4.70 -2.69 -14.30
C ALA A 183 -5.55 -3.57 -13.40
N THR A 184 -5.35 -4.90 -13.46
CA THR A 184 -6.00 -5.86 -12.56
C THR A 184 -5.61 -5.59 -11.11
N PHE A 185 -4.32 -5.37 -10.85
CA PHE A 185 -3.81 -5.02 -9.53
C PHE A 185 -4.43 -3.72 -8.98
N GLY A 186 -4.49 -2.66 -9.79
CA GLY A 186 -5.11 -1.40 -9.42
C GLY A 186 -6.59 -1.58 -9.03
N GLY A 187 -7.37 -2.33 -9.83
CA GLY A 187 -8.77 -2.61 -9.50
C GLY A 187 -8.96 -3.39 -8.20
N LEU A 188 -8.06 -4.35 -7.91
CA LEU A 188 -8.09 -5.09 -6.65
C LEU A 188 -7.72 -4.20 -5.46
N LEU A 189 -6.73 -3.32 -5.62
CA LEU A 189 -6.37 -2.35 -4.59
C LEU A 189 -7.50 -1.36 -4.31
N SER A 190 -8.14 -0.81 -5.35
CA SER A 190 -9.31 0.04 -5.20
C SER A 190 -10.42 -0.66 -4.42
N SER A 191 -10.68 -1.94 -4.72
CA SER A 191 -11.68 -2.73 -3.99
C SER A 191 -11.32 -2.90 -2.51
N LEU A 192 -10.04 -3.07 -2.17
CA LEU A 192 -9.59 -3.18 -0.78
C LEU A 192 -9.68 -1.84 -0.03
N ILE A 193 -9.40 -0.72 -0.72
CA ILE A 193 -9.60 0.63 -0.18
C ILE A 193 -11.08 0.85 0.13
N ASP A 194 -11.97 0.49 -0.80
CA ASP A 194 -13.41 0.58 -0.60
C ASP A 194 -13.87 -0.26 0.60
N ILE A 195 -13.42 -1.52 0.69
CA ILE A 195 -13.70 -2.40 1.83
C ILE A 195 -13.23 -1.78 3.14
N ALA A 196 -11.99 -1.28 3.21
CA ALA A 196 -11.44 -0.65 4.41
C ALA A 196 -12.29 0.57 4.82
N ASN A 197 -12.75 1.36 3.85
CA ASN A 197 -13.55 2.54 4.12
C ASN A 197 -14.98 2.20 4.53
N GLU A 198 -15.61 1.21 3.89
CA GLU A 198 -16.97 0.79 4.20
C GLU A 198 -17.08 0.16 5.59
N GLN A 199 -16.14 -0.71 5.98
CA GLN A 199 -16.16 -1.39 7.28
C GLN A 199 -16.08 -0.40 8.44
N HIS A 200 -15.33 0.70 8.29
CA HIS A 200 -15.14 1.71 9.33
C HIS A 200 -16.10 2.90 9.22
N SER A 201 -16.82 3.04 8.12
CA SER A 201 -17.92 4.04 7.99
C SER A 201 -19.16 3.71 8.83
N ARG A 202 -19.28 2.46 9.30
CA ARG A 202 -20.44 1.93 10.03
C ARG A 202 -20.27 1.95 11.55
N ILE A 203 -19.17 2.50 12.05
CA ILE A 203 -18.82 2.59 13.47
C ILE A 203 -19.16 3.98 14.01
#